data_AF-A0A929PJ71-F1
#
_entry.id   AF-A0A929PJ71-F1
#
_cell.length_a   1.000
_cell.length_b   1.000
_cell.length_c   1.000
_cell.angle_alpha   90.00
_cell.angle_beta   90.00
_cell.angle_gamma   90.00
#
_symmetry.space_group_name_H-M   'P 1'
#
loop_
_entity.id
_entity.type
_entity.pdbx_description
1 polymer ?
#
loop_
_entity_poly.entity_id
_entity_poly.type
_entity_poly.pdbx_seq_one_letter_code
_entity_poly.pdbx_strand_id
1 'polypeptide(L)' 'MDFIDQIKELSDNISKRPERLETEEATKNARVMPFIRVLGYDVFNPEEVVPEFTCDVGT' A
#
# COMPACT_ATOMS: atom_id res chain seq x y z
N MET A 1 -0.44 -13.15 13.29
CA MET A 1 0.91 -12.57 13.09
C MET A 1 0.86 -11.16 13.62
N ASP A 2 1.75 -10.79 14.54
CA ASP A 2 1.74 -9.45 15.14
C ASP A 2 2.04 -8.39 14.05
N PHE A 3 1.58 -7.16 14.25
CA PHE A 3 1.83 -6.04 13.32
C PHE A 3 3.33 -5.90 13.00
N ILE A 4 4.18 -6.04 14.03
CA ILE A 4 5.64 -5.99 13.89
C ILE A 4 6.16 -7.05 12.95
N ASP A 5 5.58 -8.25 12.96
CA ASP A 5 6.02 -9.34 12.08
C ASP A 5 5.57 -9.08 10.64
N GLN A 6 4.33 -8.61 10.46
CA GLN A 6 3.77 -8.31 9.13
C GLN A 6 4.51 -7.17 8.43
N ILE A 7 4.87 -6.11 9.17
CA ILE A 7 5.58 -4.96 8.58
C ILE A 7 7.03 -5.32 8.22
N LYS A 8 7.69 -6.20 9.00
CA LYS A 8 9.02 -6.72 8.67
C LYS A 8 8.99 -7.59 7.42
N GLU A 9 8.01 -8.49 7.32
CA GLU A 9 7.84 -9.32 6.13
C GLU A 9 7.59 -8.45 4.89
N LEU A 10 6.76 -7.42 5.00
CA LEU A 10 6.54 -6.48 3.91
C LEU A 10 7.84 -5.78 3.51
N SER A 11 8.60 -5.26 4.48
CA SER A 11 9.90 -4.61 4.22
C SER A 11 10.87 -5.53 3.47
N ASP A 12 11.00 -6.79 3.91
CA ASP A 12 11.87 -7.77 3.25
C ASP A 12 11.43 -8.07 1.82
N ASN A 13 10.11 -8.19 1.59
CA ASN A 13 9.55 -8.37 0.25
C ASN A 13 9.74 -7.14 -0.66
N ILE A 14 9.86 -5.95 -0.07
CA ILE A 14 10.19 -4.73 -0.81
C ILE A 14 11.64 -4.75 -1.27
N SER A 15 12.57 -4.98 -0.35
CA SER A 15 14.01 -4.99 -0.65
C SER A 15 14.42 -6.05 -1.69
N LYS A 16 13.70 -7.19 -1.74
CA LYS A 16 14.01 -8.29 -2.68
C LYS A 16 13.52 -8.08 -4.11
N ARG A 17 12.64 -7.10 -4.38
CA ARG A 17 12.04 -6.88 -5.71
C ARG A 17 12.08 -5.41 -6.18
N PRO A 18 13.25 -4.76 -6.30
CA PRO A 18 13.32 -3.35 -6.66
C PRO A 18 13.05 -3.03 -8.14
N GLU A 19 13.31 -3.95 -9.07
CA GLU A 19 13.58 -3.58 -10.48
C GLU A 19 12.40 -3.64 -11.46
N ARG A 20 11.16 -3.86 -11.02
CA ARG A 20 10.06 -4.20 -11.95
C ARG A 20 8.74 -3.44 -11.80
N LEU A 21 8.78 -2.31 -11.10
CA LEU A 21 7.61 -1.45 -10.90
C LEU A 21 7.69 -0.25 -11.85
N GLU A 22 7.41 -0.49 -13.12
CA GLU A 22 7.54 0.53 -14.18
C GLU A 22 6.36 1.50 -14.22
N THR A 23 5.22 1.11 -13.64
CA THR A 23 4.00 1.92 -13.63
C THR A 23 3.59 2.31 -12.22
N GLU A 24 2.86 3.41 -12.13
CA GLU A 24 2.21 3.85 -10.90
C GLU A 24 1.30 2.77 -10.33
N GLU A 25 0.50 2.13 -11.19
CA GLU A 25 -0.42 1.06 -10.80
C GLU A 25 0.32 -0.17 -10.26
N ALA A 26 1.44 -0.57 -10.88
CA ALA A 26 2.28 -1.65 -10.37
C ALA A 26 2.83 -1.31 -8.97
N THR A 27 3.25 -0.06 -8.77
CA THR A 27 3.75 0.41 -7.48
C THR A 27 2.66 0.43 -6.41
N LYS A 28 1.47 0.94 -6.75
CA LYS A 28 0.29 0.95 -5.87
C LYS A 28 -0.04 -0.47 -5.40
N ASN A 29 -0.15 -1.42 -6.32
CA ASN A 29 -0.49 -2.82 -6.01
C ASN A 29 0.61 -3.57 -5.25
N ALA A 30 1.88 -3.37 -5.61
CA ALA A 30 2.99 -4.15 -5.04
C ALA A 30 3.52 -3.60 -3.71
N ARG A 31 3.25 -2.32 -3.39
CA ARG A 31 3.86 -1.61 -2.25
C ARG A 31 2.82 -0.93 -1.37
N VAL A 32 1.99 -0.08 -1.95
CA VAL A 32 1.05 0.77 -1.19
C VAL A 32 -0.13 -0.03 -0.63
N MET A 33 -0.80 -0.84 -1.46
CA MET A 33 -1.93 -1.66 -1.00
C MET A 33 -1.51 -2.67 0.08
N PRO A 34 -0.39 -3.42 -0.05
CA PRO A 34 0.08 -4.29 1.02
C PRO A 34 0.38 -3.53 2.31
N PHE A 35 0.94 -2.33 2.24
CA PHE A 35 1.20 -1.50 3.42
C PHE A 35 -0.11 -1.11 4.13
N ILE A 36 -1.11 -0.65 3.38
CA ILE A 36 -2.43 -0.30 3.93
C ILE A 36 -3.11 -1.52 4.58
N ARG A 37 -2.99 -2.71 3.96
CA ARG A 37 -3.49 -3.96 4.57
C ARG A 37 -2.79 -4.31 5.89
N VAL A 38 -1.48 -4.10 5.99
CA VAL A 38 -0.72 -4.33 7.23
C VAL A 38 -1.18 -3.39 8.35
N LEU A 39 -1.64 -2.18 8.00
CA LEU A 39 -2.28 -1.26 8.96
C LEU A 39 -3.69 -1.71 9.39
N GLY A 40 -4.24 -2.78 8.80
CA GLY A 40 -5.52 -3.39 9.15
C GLY A 40 -6.70 -2.92 8.32
N TYR A 41 -6.49 -2.12 7.26
CA TYR A 41 -7.56 -1.66 6.38
C TYR A 41 -7.85 -2.64 5.24
N ASP A 42 -9.10 -2.70 4.81
CA ASP A 42 -9.50 -3.38 3.59
C ASP A 42 -9.37 -2.43 2.38
N VAL A 43 -8.33 -2.66 1.57
CA VAL A 43 -8.07 -1.90 0.32
C VAL A 43 -9.13 -2.10 -0.76
N PHE A 44 -10.05 -3.05 -0.60
CA PHE A 44 -11.19 -3.22 -1.49
C PHE A 44 -12.48 -2.62 -0.93
N ASN A 45 -12.47 -2.15 0.33
CA ASN A 45 -13.59 -1.42 0.91
C ASN A 45 -13.45 0.08 0.60
N PRO A 46 -14.30 0.66 -0.28
CA PRO A 46 -14.20 2.07 -0.65
C PRO A 46 -14.57 3.02 0.51
N GLU A 47 -15.20 2.52 1.58
CA GLU A 47 -15.45 3.32 2.80
C GLU A 47 -14.19 3.47 3.66
N GLU A 48 -13.20 2.57 3.49
CA GLU A 48 -11.93 2.62 4.20
C GLU A 48 -10.81 3.21 3.35
N VAL A 49 -10.75 2.85 2.07
CA VAL A 49 -9.68 3.26 1.16
C VAL A 49 -10.29 3.78 -0.14
N VAL A 50 -10.14 5.09 -0.37
CA VAL A 50 -10.58 5.75 -1.61
C VAL A 50 -9.37 5.94 -2.52
N PRO A 51 -9.30 5.26 -3.68
CA PRO A 51 -8.27 5.51 -4.68
C PRO A 51 -8.39 6.93 -5.24
N GLU A 52 -7.25 7.56 -5.54
CA GLU A 52 -7.20 8.89 -6.15
C GLU A 52 -8.02 9.96 -5.40
N PHE A 53 -8.03 9.90 -4.06
CA PHE A 53 -8.78 10.87 -3.27
C PHE A 53 -8.20 12.29 -3.42
N THR A 54 -8.93 13.16 -4.11
CA THR A 54 -8.58 14.58 -4.27
C THR A 54 -8.93 15.35 -3.00
N CYS A 55 -7.90 15.80 -2.27
CA CYS A 55 -8.04 16.61 -1.05
C CYS A 55 -7.57 18.06 -1.29
N ASP A 56 -8.10 18.70 -2.33
CA ASP A 56 -7.76 20.09 -2.62
C ASP A 56 -8.31 21.01 -1.52
N VAL A 57 -7.44 21.83 -0.93
CA VAL A 57 -7.78 22.82 0.09
C VAL A 57 -7.49 24.22 -0.45
N GLY A 58 -8.52 25.06 -0.51
CA GLY A 58 -8.46 26.43 -1.02
C GLY A 58 -8.83 26.53 -2.49
N THR A 59 -9.99 27.13 -2.76
CA THR A 59 -10.41 27.62 -4.08
C THR A 59 -10.10 29.11 -4.19
#